data_AF-A0A851SI38-F1
#
_entry.id   AF-A0A851SI38-F1
#
_cell.length_a   1.000
_cell.length_b   1.000
_cell.length_c   1.000
_cell.angle_alpha   90.00
_cell.angle_beta   90.00
_cell.angle_gamma   90.00
#
_symmetry.space_group_name_H-M   'P 1'
#
loop_
_entity.id
_entity.type
_entity.pdbx_description
1 polymer ?
#
loop_
_entity_poly.entity_id
_entity_poly.type
_entity_poly.pdbx_seq_one_letter_code
_entity_poly.pdbx_strand_id
1 'polypeptide(L)'
;GYNIGVRLIEDFLARSSVGRCHDFRETADVIAKIAFKMYLGITPSITNWSPGGDEFSLILENNPLVDFVELPDNHSTLIYSNLLCGVLRGALEMV
;
A
#
# COMPACT_ATOMS: atom_id res chain seq x y z
N GLY A 1 -10.93 -0.77 4.47
CA GLY A 1 -9.77 -1.12 3.63
C GLY A 1 -10.16 -2.07 2.51
N TYR A 2 -10.39 -3.34 2.81
CA TYR A 2 -10.61 -4.39 1.80
C TYR A 2 -11.65 -4.06 0.72
N ASN A 3 -12.87 -3.71 1.09
CA ASN A 3 -13.92 -3.34 0.11
C ASN A 3 -13.54 -2.11 -0.75
N ILE A 4 -12.69 -1.22 -0.24
CA ILE A 4 -12.15 -0.10 -1.02
C ILE A 4 -11.16 -0.64 -2.05
N GLY A 5 -10.20 -1.47 -1.61
CA GLY A 5 -9.19 -2.08 -2.49
C GLY A 5 -9.79 -2.85 -3.66
N VAL A 6 -10.82 -3.66 -3.41
CA VAL A 6 -11.55 -4.44 -4.44
C VAL A 6 -12.09 -3.57 -5.57
N ARG A 7 -12.47 -2.31 -5.27
CA ARG A 7 -13.00 -1.37 -6.28
C ARG A 7 -11.91 -0.44 -6.82
N LEU A 8 -10.93 -0.08 -5.99
CA LEU A 8 -9.86 0.85 -6.34
C LEU A 8 -8.93 0.27 -7.41
N ILE A 9 -8.76 -1.05 -7.44
CA ILE A 9 -7.92 -1.72 -8.46
C ILE A 9 -8.39 -1.44 -9.89
N GLU A 10 -9.70 -1.33 -10.13
CA GLU A 10 -10.24 -1.00 -11.44
C GLU A 10 -9.82 0.42 -11.89
N ASP A 11 -9.92 1.40 -10.99
CA ASP A 11 -9.45 2.78 -11.24
C ASP A 11 -7.94 2.81 -11.49
N PHE A 12 -7.17 2.07 -10.68
CA PHE A 12 -5.71 2.01 -10.80
C PHE A 12 -5.28 1.45 -12.16
N LEU A 13 -5.85 0.32 -12.57
CA LEU A 13 -5.51 -0.32 -13.85
C LEU A 13 -5.94 0.55 -15.05
N ALA A 14 -7.08 1.24 -14.95
CA ALA A 14 -7.54 2.13 -16.02
C ALA A 14 -6.68 3.38 -16.21
N ARG A 15 -5.96 3.84 -15.17
CA ARG A 15 -5.25 5.13 -15.17
C ARG A 15 -3.73 5.05 -15.15
N SER A 16 -3.16 3.92 -14.75
CA SER A 16 -1.70 3.78 -14.56
C SER A 16 -0.95 3.30 -15.82
N SER A 17 -1.66 2.76 -16.81
CA SER A 17 -1.06 2.09 -17.98
C SER A 17 -0.05 1.00 -17.62
N VAL A 18 -0.14 0.46 -16.41
CA VAL A 18 0.74 -0.60 -15.91
C VAL A 18 0.35 -1.92 -16.58
N GLY A 19 1.35 -2.61 -17.13
CA GLY A 19 1.20 -3.96 -17.63
C GLY A 19 1.00 -4.98 -16.50
N ARG A 20 0.79 -6.25 -16.87
CA ARG A 20 0.69 -7.31 -15.86
C ARG A 20 2.03 -7.48 -15.15
N CYS A 21 2.03 -7.46 -13.81
CA CYS A 21 3.20 -7.84 -13.02
C CYS A 21 3.41 -9.35 -13.09
N HIS A 22 4.66 -9.78 -13.29
CA HIS A 22 5.02 -11.20 -13.43
C HIS A 22 5.50 -11.84 -12.12
N ASP A 23 5.98 -11.02 -11.18
CA ASP A 23 6.42 -11.48 -9.88
C ASP A 23 6.09 -10.46 -8.77
N PHE A 24 6.39 -10.85 -7.53
CA PHE A 24 6.07 -10.04 -6.37
C PHE A 24 6.99 -8.82 -6.24
N ARG A 25 8.19 -8.84 -6.83
CA ARG A 25 9.11 -7.70 -6.83
C ARG A 25 8.61 -6.59 -7.73
N GLU A 26 8.14 -6.92 -8.93
CA GLU A 26 7.47 -5.99 -9.83
C GLU A 26 6.20 -5.43 -9.17
N THR A 27 5.43 -6.29 -8.51
CA THR A 27 4.22 -5.89 -7.78
C THR A 27 4.55 -4.87 -6.68
N ALA A 28 5.60 -5.11 -5.88
CA ALA A 28 6.06 -4.19 -4.85
C ALA A 28 6.45 -2.83 -5.43
N ASP A 29 7.17 -2.82 -6.55
CA ASP A 29 7.58 -1.62 -7.26
C ASP A 29 6.39 -0.81 -7.78
N VAL A 30 5.39 -1.47 -8.37
CA VAL A 30 4.17 -0.83 -8.85
C VAL A 30 3.38 -0.22 -7.69
N ILE A 31 3.25 -0.94 -6.57
CA ILE A 31 2.57 -0.43 -5.37
C ILE A 31 3.29 0.82 -4.86
N ALA A 32 4.60 0.73 -4.60
CA ALA A 32 5.36 1.81 -3.96
C ALA A 32 5.52 3.04 -4.86
N LYS A 33 5.91 2.84 -6.12
CA LYS A 33 6.32 3.93 -7.02
C LYS A 33 5.14 4.55 -7.75
N ILE A 34 4.07 3.79 -8.00
CA ILE A 34 2.94 4.24 -8.82
C ILE A 34 1.69 4.42 -7.96
N ALA A 35 1.20 3.36 -7.29
CA ALA A 35 -0.08 3.41 -6.58
C ALA A 35 -0.07 4.37 -5.38
N PHE A 36 0.94 4.27 -4.51
CA PHE A 36 1.09 5.19 -3.36
C PHE A 36 1.28 6.64 -3.83
N LYS A 37 2.02 6.85 -4.93
CA LYS A 37 2.22 8.19 -5.48
C LYS A 37 0.92 8.77 -6.03
N MET A 38 0.12 7.95 -6.71
CA MET A 38 -1.15 8.35 -7.33
C MET A 38 -2.21 8.71 -6.28
N TYR A 39 -2.36 7.92 -5.22
CA TYR A 39 -3.46 8.08 -4.26
C TYR A 39 -3.11 8.82 -2.97
N LEU A 40 -1.84 8.80 -2.55
CA LEU A 40 -1.38 9.43 -1.31
C LEU A 40 -0.26 10.45 -1.53
N GLY A 41 0.23 10.63 -2.76
CA GLY A 41 1.27 11.62 -3.08
C GLY A 41 2.68 11.27 -2.60
N ILE A 42 2.86 10.12 -1.95
CA ILE A 42 4.12 9.65 -1.36
C ILE A 42 4.71 8.47 -2.12
N THR A 43 6.00 8.21 -1.93
CA THR A 43 6.69 7.04 -2.50
C THR A 43 7.43 6.32 -1.37
N PRO A 44 6.82 5.29 -0.75
CA PRO A 44 7.49 4.50 0.28
C PRO A 44 8.71 3.77 -0.29
N SER A 45 9.69 3.48 0.58
CA SER A 45 10.83 2.65 0.22
C SER A 45 10.52 1.16 0.44
N ILE A 46 11.02 0.31 -0.46
CA ILE A 46 10.85 -1.15 -0.37
C ILE A 46 12.10 -1.74 0.29
N THR A 47 11.92 -2.50 1.36
CA THR A 47 13.04 -3.11 2.12
C THR A 47 12.68 -4.52 2.60
N ASN A 48 13.61 -5.18 3.30
CA ASN A 48 13.38 -6.46 4.00
C ASN A 48 12.79 -7.57 3.13
N TRP A 49 13.35 -7.78 1.94
CA TRP A 49 12.97 -8.91 1.10
C TRP A 49 13.32 -10.23 1.79
N SER A 50 12.35 -11.15 1.87
CA SER A 50 12.64 -12.53 2.26
C SER A 50 13.55 -13.20 1.22
N PRO A 51 14.34 -14.22 1.61
CA PRO A 51 15.13 -15.02 0.66
C PRO A 51 14.27 -15.68 -0.42
N GLY A 52 13.01 -16.01 -0.11
CA GLY A 52 12.03 -16.57 -1.04
C GLY A 52 11.45 -15.55 -2.03
N GLY A 53 11.62 -14.25 -1.77
CA GLY A 53 11.03 -13.19 -2.60
C GLY A 53 9.51 -13.07 -2.47
N ASP A 54 8.94 -13.64 -1.40
CA ASP A 54 7.50 -13.70 -1.09
C ASP A 54 7.07 -12.75 0.03
N GLU A 55 8.01 -12.04 0.66
CA GLU A 55 7.73 -11.02 1.65
C GLU A 55 8.62 -9.79 1.43
N PHE A 56 8.07 -8.61 1.69
CA PHE A 56 8.79 -7.33 1.69
C PHE A 56 8.13 -6.35 2.64
N SER A 57 8.82 -5.25 2.94
CA SER A 57 8.31 -4.13 3.75
C SER A 57 8.19 -2.86 2.91
N LEU A 58 7.13 -2.08 3.17
CA LEU A 58 6.99 -0.70 2.69
C LEU A 58 7.26 0.24 3.87
N ILE A 59 8.29 1.08 3.76
CA ILE A 59 8.65 2.06 4.78
C ILE A 59 8.15 3.43 4.33
N LEU A 60 7.22 3.99 5.10
CA LEU A 60 6.69 5.33 4.90
C LEU A 60 7.43 6.29 5.83
N GLU A 61 8.25 7.18 5.28
CA GLU A 61 8.90 8.24 6.07
C GLU A 61 7.88 9.28 6.54
N ASN A 62 6.93 9.62 5.65
CA ASN A 62 5.83 10.53 5.93
C ASN A 62 4.50 9.86 5.59
N ASN A 63 3.57 9.84 6.54
CA ASN A 63 2.22 9.31 6.33
C ASN A 63 1.20 10.47 6.39
N PRO A 64 0.67 10.94 5.24
CA PRO A 64 -0.21 12.11 5.19
C PRO A 64 -1.54 11.91 5.94
N LEU A 65 -1.89 10.67 6.29
CA LEU A 65 -3.12 10.38 7.04
C LEU A 65 -3.01 10.72 8.53
N VAL A 66 -1.81 11.03 9.03
CA VAL A 66 -1.56 11.29 10.46
C VAL A 66 -0.90 12.63 10.74
N ASP A 67 -0.77 13.52 9.76
CA ASP A 67 -0.01 14.79 9.88
C ASP A 67 -0.45 15.68 11.08
N PHE A 68 -1.71 15.58 11.50
CA PHE A 68 -2.26 16.33 12.63
C PHE A 68 -3.01 15.44 13.63
N VAL A 69 -2.61 14.17 13.71
CA VAL A 69 -3.27 13.18 14.56
C VAL A 69 -2.42 12.91 15.78
N GLU A 70 -3.04 13.01 16.97
CA GLU A 70 -2.45 12.60 18.23
C GLU A 70 -3.27 11.43 18.81
N LEU A 71 -2.57 10.36 19.20
CA LEU A 71 -3.20 9.18 19.79
C LEU A 71 -3.12 9.29 21.32
N PRO A 72 -4.25 9.18 22.05
CA PRO A 72 -4.22 9.12 23.51
C PRO A 72 -3.50 7.87 24.03
N ASP A 73 -2.86 7.96 25.20
CA ASP A 73 -2.06 6.88 25.80
C ASP A 73 -2.80 5.54 25.94
N ASN A 74 -4.12 5.57 26.15
CA ASN A 74 -4.95 4.39 26.29
C ASN A 74 -5.28 3.68 24.96
N HIS A 75 -4.78 4.18 23.82
CA HIS A 75 -4.99 3.62 22.48
C HIS A 75 -3.68 3.13 21.83
N SER A 76 -2.67 2.76 22.61
CA SER A 76 -1.37 2.31 22.12
C SER A 76 -1.41 1.09 21.17
N THR A 77 -2.47 0.29 21.22
CA THR A 77 -2.67 -0.86 20.32
C THR A 77 -3.41 -0.52 19.03
N LEU A 78 -3.90 0.72 18.88
CA LEU A 78 -4.65 1.14 17.71
C LEU A 78 -3.70 1.34 16.51
N ILE A 79 -3.95 0.56 15.46
CA ILE A 79 -3.28 0.77 14.17
C ILE A 79 -4.09 1.80 13.38
N TYR A 80 -3.77 3.08 13.56
CA TYR A 80 -4.57 4.19 13.00
C TYR A 80 -4.78 4.09 11.49
N SER A 81 -3.73 3.77 10.74
CA SER A 81 -3.78 3.64 9.27
C SER A 81 -4.01 2.20 8.78
N ASN A 82 -4.58 1.30 9.60
CA ASN A 82 -4.82 -0.11 9.22
C ASN A 82 -5.77 -0.26 8.01
N LEU A 83 -6.52 0.79 7.70
CA LEU A 83 -7.31 0.88 6.48
C LEU A 83 -6.45 0.58 5.24
N LEU A 84 -5.20 1.05 5.19
CA LEU A 84 -4.26 0.85 4.07
C LEU A 84 -3.93 -0.63 3.87
N CYS A 85 -3.68 -1.38 4.94
CA CYS A 85 -3.44 -2.82 4.87
C CYS A 85 -4.63 -3.55 4.23
N GLY A 86 -5.85 -3.15 4.60
CA GLY A 86 -7.05 -3.66 3.96
C GLY A 86 -7.13 -3.29 2.47
N VAL A 87 -6.82 -2.05 2.08
CA VAL A 87 -6.83 -1.63 0.67
C VAL A 87 -5.86 -2.48 -0.16
N LEU A 88 -4.63 -2.67 0.32
CA LEU A 88 -3.64 -3.51 -0.34
C LEU A 88 -4.14 -4.94 -0.52
N ARG A 89 -4.67 -5.55 0.54
CA ARG A 89 -5.23 -6.91 0.47
C ARG A 89 -6.36 -7.01 -0.55
N GLY A 90 -7.31 -6.08 -0.52
CA GLY A 90 -8.46 -6.11 -1.41
C GLY A 90 -8.10 -5.89 -2.87
N ALA A 91 -7.12 -5.02 -3.16
CA ALA A 91 -6.68 -4.78 -4.53
C ALA A 91 -5.89 -5.98 -5.10
N LEU A 92 -4.96 -6.55 -4.30
CA LEU A 92 -4.12 -7.66 -4.74
C LEU A 92 -4.89 -8.99 -4.90
N GLU A 93 -6.02 -9.14 -4.23
CA GLU A 93 -6.87 -10.33 -4.38
C GLU A 93 -7.57 -10.39 -5.76
N MET A 94 -7.68 -9.24 -6.45
CA MET A 94 -8.43 -9.12 -7.72
C MET A 94 -7.55 -9.26 -8.97
N VAL A 95 -6.25 -9.59 -8.84
CA VAL A 95 -5.28 -9.67 -9.95
C VAL A 95 -4.62 -11.03 -10.11
#